data_AF-A0AAU7WM59-F1
#
_entry.id   AF-A0AAU7WM59-F1
#
_cell.length_a   1.000
_cell.length_b   1.000
_cell.length_c   1.000
_cell.angle_alpha   90.00
_cell.angle_beta   90.00
_cell.angle_gamma   90.00
#
_symmetry.space_group_name_H-M   'P 1'
#
loop_
_entity.id
_entity.type
_entity.pdbx_description
1 polymer ?
#
loop_
_entity_poly.entity_id
_entity_poly.type
_entity_poly.pdbx_seq_one_letter_code
_entity_poly.pdbx_strand_id
1 'polypeptide(L)'
;MGKQVYLVDTPVATVWTSAQSPGAGDEEALRNPANMKQWLTSLSLEQRHELWRKNKIQTQVLYGRKVIVHKTEGKWAYISVPEQPSSKHPDGYPGWVPRCQLKQGEGWPQDAAVCAVKKPFAMLYDENQLPLFEVSFQTRFFVVDETKDQFVVKTVHGNPASLKKQDVQLKGSSPGSQNRYMLDAGKMFLGLPYLWGGMSGYGYDCSGFSYTMVLAATGRTIARDAHEQAKGGAAVPLGSITPGDLLFFAHEEGKGAIHHVGIYAGEGKLLHSPKTGRPVELLDMEGTIYEKELCGARRYWM
;
A
#
# COMPACT_ATOMS: atom_id res chain seq x y z
N MET A 1 -24.42 16.07 -9.58
CA MET A 1 -24.38 14.61 -9.85
C MET A 1 -23.75 13.94 -8.65
N GLY A 2 -24.35 12.87 -8.11
CA GLY A 2 -23.86 12.20 -6.91
C GLY A 2 -22.49 11.54 -7.13
N LYS A 3 -21.68 11.46 -6.07
CA LYS A 3 -20.38 10.76 -6.09
C LYS A 3 -20.62 9.28 -6.42
N GLN A 4 -20.03 8.78 -7.50
CA GLN A 4 -20.18 7.37 -7.88
C GLN A 4 -19.10 6.54 -7.19
N VAL A 5 -19.53 5.58 -6.36
CA VAL A 5 -18.62 4.69 -5.63
C VAL A 5 -18.37 3.42 -6.45
N TYR A 6 -17.10 3.05 -6.55
CA TYR A 6 -16.62 1.85 -7.22
C TYR A 6 -15.68 1.07 -6.29
N LEU A 7 -15.49 -0.20 -6.61
CA LEU A 7 -14.51 -1.09 -6.01
C LEU A 7 -13.41 -1.41 -7.02
N VAL A 8 -12.18 -1.54 -6.54
CA VAL A 8 -11.07 -2.06 -7.33
C VAL A 8 -11.28 -3.54 -7.62
N ASP A 9 -11.32 -3.88 -8.90
CA ASP A 9 -11.61 -5.21 -9.43
C ASP A 9 -10.39 -5.81 -10.14
N THR A 10 -9.23 -5.67 -9.52
CA THR A 10 -7.96 -6.25 -9.97
C THR A 10 -7.07 -6.42 -8.74
N PRO A 11 -6.09 -7.35 -8.70
CA PRO A 11 -5.26 -7.58 -7.52
C PRO A 11 -4.66 -6.28 -6.94
N VAL A 12 -4.10 -5.45 -7.81
CA VAL A 12 -3.58 -4.12 -7.50
C VAL A 12 -3.83 -3.21 -8.71
N ALA A 13 -4.54 -2.10 -8.49
CA ALA A 13 -4.68 -1.03 -9.49
C ALA A 13 -3.57 -0.01 -9.29
N THR A 14 -2.76 0.21 -10.33
CA THR A 14 -1.82 1.35 -10.37
C THR A 14 -2.60 2.61 -10.73
N VAL A 15 -2.49 3.63 -9.88
CA VAL A 15 -3.11 4.95 -10.10
C VAL A 15 -2.09 5.85 -10.79
N TRP A 16 -2.40 6.21 -12.02
CA TRP A 16 -1.54 6.99 -12.91
C TRP A 16 -1.79 8.49 -12.75
N THR A 17 -0.78 9.30 -13.06
CA THR A 17 -0.90 10.77 -13.01
C THR A 17 -1.85 11.29 -14.09
N SER A 18 -1.84 10.67 -15.26
CA SER A 18 -2.74 10.98 -16.38
C SER A 18 -3.08 9.71 -17.16
N ALA A 19 -4.15 9.77 -17.97
CA ALA A 19 -4.52 8.70 -18.90
C ALA A 19 -3.45 8.41 -19.97
N GLN A 20 -2.52 9.34 -20.20
CA GLN A 20 -1.41 9.23 -21.15
C GLN A 20 -0.10 8.85 -20.47
N SER A 21 -0.09 8.71 -19.14
CA SER A 21 1.13 8.37 -18.40
C SER A 21 1.68 6.99 -18.77
N PRO A 22 0.90 5.90 -18.88
CA PRO A 22 1.47 4.60 -19.26
C PRO A 22 2.14 4.65 -20.64
N GLY A 23 3.26 3.96 -20.78
CA GLY A 23 4.01 3.84 -22.04
C GLY A 23 4.24 2.38 -22.43
N ALA A 24 5.17 2.17 -23.36
CA ALA A 24 5.57 0.83 -23.78
C ALA A 24 6.11 0.01 -22.60
N GLY A 25 5.59 -1.21 -22.44
CA GLY A 25 5.94 -2.12 -21.35
C GLY A 25 4.99 -2.06 -20.14
N ASP A 26 4.02 -1.14 -20.13
CA ASP A 26 3.05 -1.00 -19.04
C ASP A 26 1.76 -1.83 -19.22
N GLU A 27 1.64 -2.62 -20.31
CA GLU A 27 0.41 -3.30 -20.74
C GLU A 27 -0.14 -4.26 -19.67
N GLU A 28 0.74 -5.02 -19.01
CA GLU A 28 0.37 -5.96 -17.97
C GLU A 28 -0.21 -5.29 -16.70
N ALA A 29 0.09 -4.01 -16.46
CA ALA A 29 -0.51 -3.23 -15.39
C ALA A 29 -1.90 -2.66 -15.75
N LEU A 30 -2.24 -2.62 -17.04
CA LEU A 30 -3.46 -1.98 -17.55
C LEU A 30 -4.62 -2.95 -17.79
N ARG A 31 -4.33 -4.25 -17.92
CA ARG A 31 -5.32 -5.33 -18.09
C ARG A 31 -6.11 -5.59 -16.78
N ASN A 32 -7.19 -6.36 -16.89
CA ASN A 32 -7.89 -6.94 -15.75
C ASN A 32 -7.99 -8.48 -15.94
N PRO A 33 -7.44 -9.30 -15.01
CA PRO A 33 -6.64 -8.89 -13.85
C PRO A 33 -5.27 -8.36 -14.27
N ALA A 34 -4.76 -7.36 -13.53
CA ALA A 34 -3.41 -6.81 -13.69
C ALA A 34 -2.37 -7.85 -13.28
N ASN A 35 -1.34 -8.03 -14.11
CA ASN A 35 -0.25 -8.94 -13.84
C ASN A 35 0.98 -8.17 -13.37
N MET A 36 0.97 -7.78 -12.09
CA MET A 36 2.01 -6.96 -11.47
C MET A 36 3.39 -7.63 -11.52
N LYS A 37 3.44 -8.96 -11.35
CA LYS A 37 4.68 -9.71 -11.41
C LYS A 37 5.30 -9.60 -12.80
N GLN A 38 4.53 -9.94 -13.84
CA GLN A 38 5.01 -9.88 -15.22
C GLN A 38 5.39 -8.45 -15.63
N TRP A 39 4.55 -7.47 -15.29
CA TRP A 39 4.84 -6.06 -15.53
C TRP A 39 6.18 -5.64 -14.91
N LEU A 40 6.35 -5.85 -13.62
CA LEU A 40 7.56 -5.39 -12.94
C LEU A 40 8.81 -6.14 -13.42
N THR A 41 8.70 -7.44 -13.74
CA THR A 41 9.84 -8.20 -14.29
C THR A 41 10.22 -7.81 -15.72
N SER A 42 9.30 -7.24 -16.51
CA SER A 42 9.59 -6.81 -17.88
C SER A 42 10.19 -5.40 -17.94
N LEU A 43 10.02 -4.57 -16.91
CA LEU A 43 10.59 -3.22 -16.87
C LEU A 43 12.10 -3.24 -16.61
N SER A 44 12.85 -2.59 -17.51
CA SER A 44 14.25 -2.23 -17.28
C SER A 44 14.40 -1.28 -16.09
N LEU A 45 15.63 -1.18 -15.55
CA LEU A 45 15.93 -0.23 -14.48
C LEU A 45 15.64 1.22 -14.90
N GLU A 46 15.91 1.60 -16.14
CA GLU A 46 15.62 2.95 -16.63
C GLU A 46 14.11 3.20 -16.70
N GLN A 47 13.32 2.26 -17.22
CA GLN A 47 11.85 2.38 -17.20
C GLN A 47 11.31 2.51 -15.76
N ARG A 48 11.89 1.79 -14.79
CA ARG A 48 11.54 1.95 -13.37
C ARG A 48 11.91 3.33 -12.82
N HIS A 49 13.02 3.93 -13.25
CA HIS A 49 13.35 5.30 -12.90
C HIS A 49 12.38 6.30 -13.54
N GLU A 50 11.95 6.07 -14.78
CA GLU A 50 10.99 6.94 -15.47
C GLU A 50 9.65 7.03 -14.74
N LEU A 51 9.21 5.97 -14.05
CA LEU A 51 7.97 5.99 -13.26
C LEU A 51 7.93 7.16 -12.28
N TRP A 52 9.07 7.46 -11.64
CA TRP A 52 9.25 8.60 -10.74
C TRP A 52 9.71 9.87 -11.46
N ARG A 53 10.76 9.81 -12.29
CA ARG A 53 11.36 10.98 -12.95
C ARG A 53 10.36 11.74 -13.82
N LYS A 54 9.45 11.02 -14.49
CA LYS A 54 8.37 11.60 -15.31
C LYS A 54 7.05 11.69 -14.55
N ASN A 55 7.05 11.44 -13.24
CA ASN A 55 5.87 11.43 -12.37
C ASN A 55 4.70 10.67 -13.01
N LYS A 56 4.92 9.41 -13.42
CA LYS A 56 3.91 8.61 -14.16
C LYS A 56 2.87 8.01 -13.22
N ILE A 57 3.27 7.65 -11.99
CA ILE A 57 2.44 6.96 -11.01
C ILE A 57 2.24 7.84 -9.78
N GLN A 58 1.03 7.84 -9.26
CA GLN A 58 0.61 8.53 -8.04
C GLN A 58 0.59 7.59 -6.84
N THR A 59 -0.08 6.44 -6.95
CA THR A 59 -0.23 5.46 -5.86
C THR A 59 -0.66 4.10 -6.41
N GLN A 60 -0.96 3.15 -5.53
CA GLN A 60 -1.58 1.86 -5.85
C GLN A 60 -2.75 1.59 -4.89
N VAL A 61 -3.73 0.83 -5.35
CA VAL A 61 -4.92 0.45 -4.57
C VAL A 61 -5.15 -1.05 -4.68
N LEU A 62 -5.33 -1.73 -3.55
CA LEU A 62 -5.55 -3.18 -3.50
C LEU A 62 -6.97 -3.56 -3.96
N TYR A 63 -7.16 -4.82 -4.32
CA TYR A 63 -8.46 -5.42 -4.63
C TYR A 63 -9.53 -5.13 -3.57
N GLY A 64 -10.77 -4.88 -4.01
CA GLY A 64 -11.95 -4.72 -3.17
C GLY A 64 -12.04 -3.39 -2.41
N ARG A 65 -11.06 -2.49 -2.58
CA ARG A 65 -11.04 -1.18 -1.91
C ARG A 65 -11.92 -0.18 -2.64
N LYS A 66 -12.57 0.69 -1.86
CA LYS A 66 -13.45 1.73 -2.40
C LYS A 66 -12.64 2.83 -3.08
N VAL A 67 -13.16 3.32 -4.19
CA VAL A 67 -12.71 4.53 -4.87
C VAL A 67 -13.92 5.36 -5.28
N ILE A 68 -13.76 6.67 -5.38
CA ILE A 68 -14.79 7.59 -5.86
C ILE A 68 -14.43 7.97 -7.29
N VAL A 69 -15.29 7.68 -8.25
CA VAL A 69 -15.13 8.08 -9.65
C VAL A 69 -15.75 9.46 -9.83
N HIS A 70 -14.93 10.41 -10.29
CA HIS A 70 -15.34 11.79 -10.54
C HIS A 70 -15.69 12.05 -12.00
N LYS A 71 -14.94 11.42 -12.92
CA LYS A 71 -15.18 11.48 -14.37
C LYS A 71 -14.56 10.29 -15.09
N THR A 72 -15.02 10.05 -16.32
CA THR A 72 -14.49 9.03 -17.21
C THR A 72 -14.13 9.61 -18.57
N GLU A 73 -13.02 9.15 -19.14
CA GLU A 73 -12.53 9.55 -20.47
C GLU A 73 -12.11 8.29 -21.23
N GLY A 74 -12.93 7.85 -22.20
CA GLY A 74 -12.71 6.61 -22.94
C GLY A 74 -12.58 5.39 -22.01
N LYS A 75 -11.40 4.74 -22.04
CA LYS A 75 -11.07 3.57 -21.20
C LYS A 75 -10.61 3.93 -19.78
N TRP A 76 -10.57 5.21 -19.41
CA TRP A 76 -9.99 5.70 -18.17
C TRP A 76 -11.04 6.32 -17.24
N ALA A 77 -10.81 6.21 -15.93
CA ALA A 77 -11.55 6.90 -14.89
C ALA A 77 -10.60 7.74 -14.04
N TYR A 78 -10.98 8.98 -13.77
CA TYR A 78 -10.33 9.80 -12.75
C TYR A 78 -11.02 9.54 -11.40
N ILE A 79 -10.23 9.11 -10.42
CA ILE A 79 -10.70 8.65 -9.13
C ILE A 79 -10.06 9.42 -7.98
N SER A 80 -10.68 9.34 -6.80
CA SER A 80 -10.02 9.51 -5.51
C SER A 80 -10.06 8.22 -4.70
N VAL A 81 -9.02 7.99 -3.89
CA VAL A 81 -8.89 6.84 -2.98
C VAL A 81 -9.12 7.32 -1.55
N PRO A 82 -10.32 7.15 -0.96
CA PRO A 82 -10.66 7.74 0.35
C PRO A 82 -9.77 7.25 1.49
N GLU A 83 -9.30 6.00 1.37
CA GLU A 83 -8.50 5.34 2.40
C GLU A 83 -7.04 5.83 2.40
N GLN A 84 -6.66 6.64 1.42
CA GLN A 84 -5.34 7.25 1.31
C GLN A 84 -5.50 8.78 1.41
N PRO A 85 -5.59 9.34 2.64
CA PRO A 85 -5.70 10.77 2.85
C PRO A 85 -4.57 11.55 2.17
N SER A 86 -4.93 12.66 1.53
CA SER A 86 -3.97 13.62 0.97
C SER A 86 -4.61 15.00 0.77
N SER A 87 -3.80 16.05 0.87
CA SER A 87 -4.20 17.42 0.51
C SER A 87 -4.46 17.62 -0.97
N LYS A 88 -4.04 16.69 -1.85
CA LYS A 88 -4.24 16.77 -3.31
C LYS A 88 -5.72 16.79 -3.72
N HIS A 89 -6.60 16.17 -2.94
CA HIS A 89 -8.04 16.15 -3.21
C HIS A 89 -8.83 15.82 -1.93
N PRO A 90 -9.95 16.53 -1.64
CA PRO A 90 -10.70 16.36 -0.38
C PRO A 90 -11.28 14.95 -0.17
N ASP A 91 -11.53 14.22 -1.25
CA ASP A 91 -12.07 12.85 -1.22
C ASP A 91 -10.99 11.75 -1.11
N GLY A 92 -9.72 12.11 -0.91
CA GLY A 92 -8.58 11.18 -0.84
C GLY A 92 -7.72 11.17 -2.11
N TYR A 93 -6.72 10.29 -2.15
CA TYR A 93 -5.62 10.38 -3.14
C TYR A 93 -6.12 10.30 -4.59
N PRO A 94 -5.87 11.33 -5.43
CA PRO A 94 -6.41 11.36 -6.78
C PRO A 94 -5.53 10.70 -7.83
N GLY A 95 -6.13 10.29 -8.95
CA GLY A 95 -5.42 9.94 -10.19
C GLY A 95 -6.27 9.11 -11.15
N TRP A 96 -5.62 8.50 -12.13
CA TRP A 96 -6.28 7.81 -13.25
C TRP A 96 -6.07 6.30 -13.20
N VAL A 97 -7.14 5.55 -13.45
CA VAL A 97 -7.10 4.08 -13.55
C VAL A 97 -7.88 3.58 -14.79
N PRO A 98 -7.51 2.43 -15.36
CA PRO A 98 -8.33 1.77 -16.38
C PRO A 98 -9.72 1.42 -15.84
N ARG A 99 -10.77 1.77 -16.57
CA ARG A 99 -12.17 1.47 -16.20
C ARG A 99 -12.43 -0.03 -16.10
N CYS A 100 -11.72 -0.84 -16.88
CA CYS A 100 -11.83 -2.30 -16.82
C CYS A 100 -11.39 -2.87 -15.47
N GLN A 101 -10.67 -2.12 -14.63
CA GLN A 101 -10.24 -2.51 -13.28
C GLN A 101 -11.19 -2.03 -12.18
N LEU A 102 -12.37 -1.50 -12.53
CA LEU A 102 -13.34 -0.97 -11.59
C LEU A 102 -14.68 -1.68 -11.73
N LYS A 103 -15.31 -1.98 -10.60
CA LYS A 103 -16.68 -2.47 -10.51
C LYS A 103 -17.53 -1.50 -9.71
N GLN A 104 -18.64 -1.03 -10.26
CA GLN A 104 -19.56 -0.16 -9.53
C GLN A 104 -20.13 -0.90 -8.33
N GLY A 105 -20.14 -0.24 -7.16
CA GLY A 105 -20.64 -0.83 -5.93
C GLY A 105 -20.40 0.09 -4.74
N GLU A 106 -21.33 0.09 -3.79
CA GLU A 106 -21.28 0.94 -2.58
C GLU A 106 -20.26 0.44 -1.56
N GLY A 107 -19.62 -0.69 -1.85
CA GLY A 107 -18.80 -1.46 -0.94
C GLY A 107 -19.63 -2.27 0.02
N TRP A 108 -19.06 -2.53 1.18
CA TRP A 108 -19.46 -3.66 2.00
C TRP A 108 -20.09 -3.24 3.32
N PRO A 109 -20.94 -4.08 3.95
CA PRO A 109 -21.61 -3.75 5.21
C PRO A 109 -20.61 -3.41 6.32
N GLN A 110 -20.97 -2.46 7.19
CA GLN A 110 -20.08 -1.96 8.23
C GLN A 110 -19.80 -2.99 9.34
N ASP A 111 -20.77 -3.86 9.62
CA ASP A 111 -20.71 -4.86 10.71
C ASP A 111 -20.19 -6.24 10.26
N ALA A 112 -19.79 -6.37 9.00
CA ALA A 112 -19.33 -7.65 8.48
C ALA A 112 -17.95 -8.01 9.04
N ALA A 113 -17.75 -9.29 9.36
CA ALA A 113 -16.45 -9.82 9.72
C ALA A 113 -15.47 -9.62 8.55
N VAL A 114 -14.27 -9.10 8.85
CA VAL A 114 -13.25 -8.82 7.83
C VAL A 114 -12.01 -9.64 8.13
N CYS A 115 -11.44 -10.31 7.12
CA CYS A 115 -10.08 -10.82 7.20
C CYS A 115 -9.14 -9.98 6.33
N ALA A 116 -7.88 -9.88 6.74
CA ALA A 116 -6.81 -9.24 5.99
C ALA A 116 -5.69 -10.23 5.71
N VAL A 117 -5.12 -10.20 4.50
CA VAL A 117 -3.94 -10.99 4.15
C VAL A 117 -2.75 -10.58 5.04
N LYS A 118 -2.17 -11.57 5.74
CA LYS A 118 -1.07 -11.34 6.70
C LYS A 118 0.30 -11.81 6.20
N LYS A 119 0.36 -12.54 5.09
CA LYS A 119 1.60 -12.91 4.38
C LYS A 119 1.86 -11.94 3.22
N PRO A 120 3.05 -11.92 2.60
CA PRO A 120 3.29 -11.10 1.41
C PRO A 120 2.24 -11.27 0.31
N PHE A 121 1.80 -12.52 0.10
CA PHE A 121 0.72 -12.90 -0.81
C PHE A 121 -0.13 -14.02 -0.23
N ALA A 122 -1.38 -14.10 -0.69
CA ALA A 122 -2.27 -15.24 -0.52
C ALA A 122 -2.98 -15.54 -1.85
N MET A 123 -3.24 -16.81 -2.15
CA MET A 123 -4.03 -17.20 -3.32
C MET A 123 -5.52 -17.15 -2.98
N LEU A 124 -6.31 -16.46 -3.79
CA LEU A 124 -7.77 -16.49 -3.74
C LEU A 124 -8.28 -17.66 -4.58
N TYR A 125 -9.19 -18.47 -4.05
CA TYR A 125 -9.78 -19.61 -4.75
C TYR A 125 -11.27 -19.37 -5.00
N ASP A 126 -11.81 -19.91 -6.09
CA ASP A 126 -13.25 -19.90 -6.36
C ASP A 126 -14.00 -21.00 -5.55
N GLU A 127 -15.31 -21.09 -5.76
CA GLU A 127 -16.16 -22.10 -5.13
C GLU A 127 -15.76 -23.55 -5.47
N ASN A 128 -15.12 -23.77 -6.62
CA ASN A 128 -14.62 -25.06 -7.08
C ASN A 128 -13.17 -25.33 -6.64
N GLN A 129 -12.61 -24.47 -5.78
CA GLN A 129 -11.22 -24.52 -5.31
C GLN A 129 -10.17 -24.35 -6.42
N LEU A 130 -10.54 -23.74 -7.55
CA LEU A 130 -9.60 -23.32 -8.59
C LEU A 130 -8.98 -21.97 -8.22
N PRO A 131 -7.66 -21.77 -8.40
CA PRO A 131 -7.01 -20.51 -8.11
C PRO A 131 -7.50 -19.41 -9.06
N LEU A 132 -7.93 -18.28 -8.50
CA LEU A 132 -8.31 -17.09 -9.25
C LEU A 132 -7.10 -16.19 -9.52
N PHE A 133 -6.52 -15.63 -8.46
CA PHE A 133 -5.32 -14.80 -8.51
C PHE A 133 -4.72 -14.59 -7.12
N GLU A 134 -3.45 -14.21 -7.08
CA GLU A 134 -2.78 -13.80 -5.85
C GLU A 134 -3.25 -12.40 -5.42
N VAL A 135 -3.44 -12.25 -4.12
CA VAL A 135 -3.77 -10.98 -3.47
C VAL A 135 -2.67 -10.59 -2.49
N SER A 136 -2.37 -9.30 -2.45
CA SER A 136 -1.23 -8.81 -1.69
C SER A 136 -1.54 -8.67 -0.19
N PHE A 137 -0.49 -8.61 0.63
CA PHE A 137 -0.55 -8.21 2.03
C PHE A 137 -1.50 -7.02 2.26
N GLN A 138 -2.28 -7.07 3.34
CA GLN A 138 -3.35 -6.11 3.66
C GLN A 138 -4.53 -6.03 2.67
N THR A 139 -4.64 -6.93 1.68
CA THR A 139 -5.91 -7.08 0.95
C THR A 139 -6.97 -7.57 1.93
N ARG A 140 -8.14 -6.94 1.94
CA ARG A 140 -9.21 -7.17 2.91
C ARG A 140 -10.43 -7.76 2.25
N PHE A 141 -11.03 -8.74 2.91
CA PHE A 141 -12.19 -9.48 2.44
C PHE A 141 -13.23 -9.59 3.53
N PHE A 142 -14.50 -9.66 3.13
CA PHE A 142 -15.62 -9.92 4.02
C PHE A 142 -15.80 -11.40 4.16
N VAL A 143 -15.68 -11.88 5.38
CA VAL A 143 -15.91 -13.28 5.75
C VAL A 143 -17.42 -13.48 5.86
N VAL A 144 -17.92 -14.46 5.11
CA VAL A 144 -19.35 -14.82 5.11
C VAL A 144 -19.59 -16.20 5.71
N ASP A 145 -18.57 -17.04 5.71
CA ASP A 145 -18.59 -18.35 6.34
C ASP A 145 -17.14 -18.82 6.61
N GLU A 146 -16.97 -19.92 7.31
CA GLU A 146 -15.67 -20.53 7.52
C GLU A 146 -15.73 -22.05 7.55
N THR A 147 -14.68 -22.67 7.00
CA THR A 147 -14.42 -24.10 7.19
C THR A 147 -13.30 -24.28 8.22
N LYS A 148 -12.85 -25.52 8.43
CA LYS A 148 -11.71 -25.81 9.31
C LYS A 148 -10.45 -25.03 8.89
N ASP A 149 -10.16 -24.97 7.59
CA ASP A 149 -8.88 -24.48 7.07
C ASP A 149 -8.99 -23.18 6.25
N GLN A 150 -10.21 -22.74 5.93
CA GLN A 150 -10.44 -21.59 5.05
C GLN A 150 -11.51 -20.65 5.59
N PHE A 151 -11.38 -19.37 5.26
CA PHE A 151 -12.49 -18.42 5.32
C PHE A 151 -13.15 -18.36 3.94
N VAL A 152 -14.49 -18.42 3.92
CA VAL A 152 -15.29 -18.12 2.74
C VAL A 152 -15.56 -16.63 2.74
N VAL A 153 -15.29 -15.99 1.61
CA VAL A 153 -15.32 -14.54 1.44
C VAL A 153 -16.13 -14.12 0.22
N LYS A 154 -16.54 -12.85 0.16
CA LYS A 154 -17.14 -12.27 -1.05
C LYS A 154 -16.11 -11.57 -1.93
N THR A 155 -16.12 -11.91 -3.21
CA THR A 155 -15.45 -11.15 -4.28
C THR A 155 -16.24 -9.91 -4.65
N VAL A 156 -15.65 -8.90 -5.30
CA VAL A 156 -16.37 -7.69 -5.75
C VAL A 156 -17.53 -7.96 -6.72
N HIS A 157 -17.60 -9.16 -7.29
CA HIS A 157 -18.72 -9.61 -8.12
C HIS A 157 -19.88 -10.23 -7.32
N GLY A 158 -19.73 -10.38 -6.00
CA GLY A 158 -20.72 -11.00 -5.12
C GLY A 158 -20.58 -12.52 -4.99
N ASN A 159 -19.78 -13.16 -5.87
CA ASN A 159 -19.54 -14.59 -5.84
C ASN A 159 -18.71 -14.99 -4.61
N PRO A 160 -18.98 -16.15 -4.00
CA PRO A 160 -18.15 -16.70 -2.95
C PRO A 160 -16.76 -17.07 -3.50
N ALA A 161 -15.75 -16.85 -2.68
CA ALA A 161 -14.38 -17.28 -2.88
C ALA A 161 -13.82 -17.72 -1.53
N SER A 162 -12.59 -18.24 -1.49
CA SER A 162 -11.98 -18.64 -0.24
C SER A 162 -10.50 -18.31 -0.14
N LEU A 163 -10.05 -18.12 1.10
CA LEU A 163 -8.67 -17.87 1.50
C LEU A 163 -8.31 -18.83 2.63
N LYS A 164 -7.09 -19.37 2.60
CA LYS A 164 -6.59 -20.23 3.69
C LYS A 164 -6.43 -19.41 4.98
N LYS A 165 -6.95 -19.93 6.11
CA LYS A 165 -6.88 -19.26 7.42
C LYS A 165 -5.45 -18.94 7.86
N GLN A 166 -4.48 -19.78 7.48
CA GLN A 166 -3.06 -19.55 7.76
C GLN A 166 -2.45 -18.33 7.04
N ASP A 167 -3.09 -17.83 5.98
CA ASP A 167 -2.57 -16.73 5.15
C ASP A 167 -3.23 -15.38 5.46
N VAL A 168 -4.26 -15.38 6.31
CA VAL A 168 -5.01 -14.20 6.71
C VAL A 168 -5.14 -14.08 8.23
N GLN A 169 -5.62 -12.93 8.69
CA GLN A 169 -6.00 -12.66 10.08
C GLN A 169 -7.35 -11.94 10.12
N LEU A 170 -8.18 -12.24 11.12
CA LEU A 170 -9.44 -11.53 11.32
C LEU A 170 -9.17 -10.12 11.89
N LYS A 171 -9.97 -9.14 11.47
CA LYS A 171 -9.95 -7.81 12.07
C LYS A 171 -10.33 -7.93 13.55
N GLY A 172 -9.55 -7.33 14.43
CA GLY A 172 -9.74 -7.42 15.88
C GLY A 172 -8.93 -8.52 16.57
N SER A 173 -8.31 -9.46 15.84
CA SER A 173 -7.29 -10.32 16.44
C SER A 173 -6.03 -9.48 16.66
N SER A 174 -5.79 -9.04 17.90
CA SER A 174 -4.62 -8.22 18.22
C SER A 174 -3.36 -9.08 18.13
N PRO A 175 -2.35 -8.71 17.31
CA PRO A 175 -1.13 -9.48 17.19
C PRO A 175 -0.13 -9.25 18.35
N GLY A 176 -0.59 -8.67 19.47
CA GLY A 176 0.28 -8.27 20.59
C GLY A 176 0.67 -6.79 20.48
N SER A 177 1.95 -6.46 20.74
CA SER A 177 2.38 -5.06 20.70
C SER A 177 2.45 -4.53 19.27
N GLN A 178 1.78 -3.40 19.01
CA GLN A 178 1.60 -2.84 17.67
C GLN A 178 2.94 -2.50 17.00
N ASN A 179 3.88 -1.93 17.76
CA ASN A 179 5.21 -1.61 17.26
C ASN A 179 6.03 -2.84 16.84
N ARG A 180 5.95 -3.94 17.61
CA ARG A 180 6.61 -5.20 17.24
C ARG A 180 6.01 -5.77 15.97
N TYR A 181 4.68 -5.82 15.90
CA TYR A 181 4.00 -6.31 14.70
C TYR A 181 4.34 -5.48 13.46
N MET A 182 4.43 -4.15 13.59
CA MET A 182 4.84 -3.25 12.51
C MET A 182 6.23 -3.64 11.95
N LEU A 183 7.19 -3.91 12.84
CA LEU A 183 8.55 -4.30 12.45
C LEU A 183 8.60 -5.71 11.87
N ASP A 184 7.92 -6.68 12.47
CA ASP A 184 7.90 -8.06 12.00
C ASP A 184 7.22 -8.17 10.63
N ALA A 185 6.11 -7.44 10.44
CA ALA A 185 5.46 -7.33 9.15
C ALA A 185 6.38 -6.69 8.09
N GLY A 186 7.07 -5.61 8.46
CA GLY A 186 8.02 -4.94 7.55
C GLY A 186 9.19 -5.85 7.16
N LYS A 187 9.70 -6.64 8.10
CA LYS A 187 10.82 -7.57 7.86
C LYS A 187 10.47 -8.69 6.87
N MET A 188 9.19 -9.06 6.72
CA MET A 188 8.78 -10.02 5.67
C MET A 188 9.12 -9.55 4.25
N PHE A 189 9.33 -8.24 4.07
CA PHE A 189 9.61 -7.64 2.78
C PHE A 189 11.08 -7.30 2.57
N LEU A 190 12.00 -7.64 3.50
CA LEU A 190 13.43 -7.45 3.26
C LEU A 190 13.85 -8.08 1.94
N GLY A 191 14.56 -7.33 1.10
CA GLY A 191 14.95 -7.73 -0.25
C GLY A 191 13.92 -7.42 -1.34
N LEU A 192 12.70 -6.98 -1.01
CA LEU A 192 11.69 -6.58 -2.00
C LEU A 192 12.14 -5.30 -2.73
N PRO A 193 12.26 -5.29 -4.07
CA PRO A 193 12.66 -4.10 -4.81
C PRO A 193 11.70 -2.91 -4.61
N TYR A 194 12.27 -1.72 -4.46
CA TYR A 194 11.50 -0.47 -4.43
C TYR A 194 10.65 -0.27 -5.69
N LEU A 195 9.44 0.27 -5.50
CA LEU A 195 8.55 0.70 -6.58
C LEU A 195 7.97 2.08 -6.26
N TRP A 196 8.24 3.08 -7.11
CA TRP A 196 7.63 4.40 -6.98
C TRP A 196 6.09 4.31 -7.05
N GLY A 197 5.39 4.95 -6.10
CA GLY A 197 3.94 4.84 -5.97
C GLY A 197 3.45 3.52 -5.37
N GLY A 198 4.36 2.59 -5.06
CA GLY A 198 4.06 1.23 -4.64
C GLY A 198 3.36 1.15 -3.28
N MET A 199 2.29 0.36 -3.21
CA MET A 199 1.46 0.14 -2.00
C MET A 199 1.13 -1.33 -1.77
N SER A 200 1.96 -2.24 -2.27
CA SER A 200 1.68 -3.67 -2.21
C SER A 200 2.95 -4.50 -2.04
N GLY A 201 2.80 -5.76 -1.68
CA GLY A 201 3.86 -6.76 -1.63
C GLY A 201 4.57 -7.01 -2.97
N TYR A 202 4.09 -6.45 -4.09
CA TYR A 202 4.85 -6.43 -5.35
C TYR A 202 5.95 -5.37 -5.38
N GLY A 203 5.88 -4.37 -4.50
CA GLY A 203 6.84 -3.28 -4.36
C GLY A 203 6.24 -2.10 -3.62
N TYR A 204 7.02 -1.47 -2.74
CA TYR A 204 6.63 -0.27 -1.99
C TYR A 204 7.53 0.91 -2.32
N ASP A 205 7.00 2.13 -2.26
CA ASP A 205 7.82 3.30 -1.97
C ASP A 205 7.95 3.52 -0.45
N CYS A 206 8.75 4.50 -0.04
CA CYS A 206 9.04 4.75 1.38
C CYS A 206 7.77 5.00 2.21
N SER A 207 6.92 5.91 1.73
CA SER A 207 5.67 6.29 2.39
C SER A 207 4.56 5.26 2.26
N GLY A 208 4.55 4.48 1.18
CA GLY A 208 3.65 3.36 1.01
C GLY A 208 4.02 2.20 1.93
N PHE A 209 5.31 1.99 2.16
CA PHE A 209 5.79 1.01 3.13
C PHE A 209 5.35 1.39 4.56
N SER A 210 5.66 2.61 5.01
CA SER A 210 5.25 3.09 6.35
C SER A 210 3.73 3.07 6.53
N TYR A 211 2.97 3.54 5.55
CA TYR A 211 1.51 3.51 5.55
C TYR A 211 0.99 2.09 5.76
N THR A 212 1.52 1.12 5.01
CA THR A 212 1.03 -0.26 5.03
C THR A 212 1.33 -0.93 6.37
N MET A 213 2.52 -0.69 6.93
CA MET A 213 2.90 -1.27 8.22
C MET A 213 2.09 -0.66 9.38
N VAL A 214 1.82 0.65 9.35
CA VAL A 214 0.93 1.30 10.32
C VAL A 214 -0.50 0.77 10.21
N LEU A 215 -1.02 0.63 8.98
CA LEU A 215 -2.35 0.06 8.75
C LEU A 215 -2.45 -1.39 9.28
N ALA A 216 -1.42 -2.19 9.04
CA ALA A 216 -1.38 -3.58 9.46
C ALA A 216 -1.34 -3.71 10.99
N ALA A 217 -0.54 -2.88 11.67
CA ALA A 217 -0.37 -2.92 13.12
C ALA A 217 -1.54 -2.32 13.90
N THR A 218 -2.14 -1.25 13.39
CA THR A 218 -3.09 -0.42 14.17
C THR A 218 -4.51 -0.48 13.63
N GLY A 219 -4.71 -0.97 12.40
CA GLY A 219 -5.98 -0.88 11.68
C GLY A 219 -6.34 0.53 11.20
N ARG A 220 -5.52 1.55 11.49
CA ARG A 220 -5.75 2.95 11.14
C ARG A 220 -4.97 3.34 9.88
N THR A 221 -5.58 4.16 9.04
CA THR A 221 -4.94 4.76 7.88
C THR A 221 -4.21 6.03 8.27
N ILE A 222 -3.07 6.30 7.63
CA ILE A 222 -2.33 7.57 7.74
C ILE A 222 -2.27 8.24 6.37
N ALA A 223 -1.72 9.44 6.26
CA ALA A 223 -1.56 10.08 4.96
C ALA A 223 -0.67 9.23 4.01
N ARG A 224 -0.91 9.33 2.70
CA ARG A 224 -0.18 8.52 1.71
C ARG A 224 1.26 8.98 1.50
N ASP A 225 1.52 10.29 1.55
CA ASP A 225 2.82 10.87 1.25
C ASP A 225 3.60 11.18 2.54
N ALA A 226 4.93 11.00 2.52
CA ALA A 226 5.82 11.14 3.67
C ALA A 226 5.69 12.52 4.37
N HIS A 227 5.65 13.60 3.60
CA HIS A 227 5.56 14.97 4.13
C HIS A 227 4.24 15.25 4.87
N GLU A 228 3.17 14.51 4.55
CA GLU A 228 1.88 14.60 5.26
C GLU A 228 1.85 13.65 6.46
N GLN A 229 2.47 12.46 6.34
CA GLN A 229 2.68 11.56 7.48
C GLN A 229 3.46 12.24 8.62
N ALA A 230 4.41 13.11 8.28
CA ALA A 230 5.19 13.89 9.26
C ALA A 230 4.35 14.91 10.05
N LYS A 231 3.10 15.18 9.64
CA LYS A 231 2.18 16.11 10.32
C LYS A 231 1.15 15.41 11.20
N GLY A 232 0.95 14.10 11.03
CA GLY A 232 0.05 13.30 11.85
C GLY A 232 0.77 12.58 13.00
N GLY A 233 0.03 11.75 13.73
CA GLY A 233 0.56 10.99 14.87
C GLY A 233 1.02 11.87 16.04
N ALA A 234 1.53 11.24 17.09
CA ALA A 234 2.13 11.96 18.21
C ALA A 234 3.56 12.39 17.85
N ALA A 235 3.94 13.64 18.14
CA ALA A 235 5.32 14.09 18.01
C ALA A 235 6.22 13.34 19.00
N VAL A 236 7.39 12.89 18.54
CA VAL A 236 8.39 12.23 19.40
C VAL A 236 9.69 13.04 19.36
N PRO A 237 10.22 13.49 20.50
CA PRO A 237 11.56 14.05 20.56
C PRO A 237 12.59 13.04 20.06
N LEU A 238 13.56 13.47 19.24
CA LEU A 238 14.53 12.54 18.62
C LEU A 238 15.33 11.72 19.64
N GLY A 239 15.62 12.28 20.82
CA GLY A 239 16.26 11.54 21.93
C GLY A 239 15.36 10.54 22.66
N SER A 240 14.10 10.37 22.22
CA SER A 240 13.09 9.51 22.85
C SER A 240 12.38 8.59 21.84
N ILE A 241 12.97 8.42 20.65
CA ILE A 241 12.47 7.49 19.64
C ILE A 241 12.57 6.05 20.15
N THR A 242 11.56 5.26 19.85
CA THR A 242 11.51 3.82 20.20
C THR A 242 11.08 3.00 18.99
N PRO A 243 11.42 1.68 18.96
CA PRO A 243 11.13 0.85 17.79
C PRO A 243 9.65 0.94 17.39
N GLY A 244 9.40 1.14 16.10
CA GLY A 244 8.07 1.36 15.51
C GLY A 244 7.71 2.84 15.27
N ASP A 245 8.48 3.80 15.78
CA ASP A 245 8.30 5.21 15.40
C ASP A 245 8.69 5.44 13.94
N LEU A 246 7.95 6.31 13.25
CA LEU A 246 8.29 6.74 11.90
C LEU A 246 9.31 7.87 11.97
N LEU A 247 10.43 7.71 11.28
CA LEU A 247 11.50 8.70 11.15
C LEU A 247 11.40 9.38 9.78
N PHE A 248 11.54 10.70 9.77
CA PHE A 248 11.40 11.53 8.58
C PHE A 248 12.70 12.22 8.24
N PHE A 249 13.02 12.26 6.94
CA PHE A 249 14.26 12.79 6.43
C PHE A 249 13.99 13.87 5.40
N ALA A 250 14.70 14.99 5.53
CA ALA A 250 14.54 16.15 4.68
C ALA A 250 15.86 16.53 4.00
N HIS A 251 15.76 17.11 2.80
CA HIS A 251 16.90 17.62 2.06
C HIS A 251 17.64 18.69 2.88
N GLU A 252 18.82 19.10 2.41
CA GLU A 252 19.61 20.16 3.05
C GLU A 252 19.93 19.84 4.52
N GLU A 253 20.32 18.59 4.78
CA GLU A 253 20.66 18.10 6.13
C GLU A 253 19.53 18.35 7.14
N GLY A 254 18.31 17.99 6.75
CA GLY A 254 17.14 18.04 7.63
C GLY A 254 16.39 19.38 7.66
N LYS A 255 16.81 20.37 6.87
CA LYS A 255 16.25 21.75 6.90
C LYS A 255 15.26 22.03 5.77
N GLY A 256 15.34 21.25 4.69
CA GLY A 256 14.54 21.44 3.48
C GLY A 256 13.22 20.67 3.50
N ALA A 257 12.77 20.28 2.31
CA ALA A 257 11.56 19.47 2.15
C ALA A 257 11.79 18.01 2.55
N ILE A 258 10.81 17.42 3.25
CA ILE A 258 10.78 15.99 3.55
C ILE A 258 10.66 15.21 2.24
N HIS A 259 11.59 14.27 2.03
CA HIS A 259 11.64 13.42 0.84
C HIS A 259 11.60 11.93 1.17
N HIS A 260 11.81 11.55 2.43
CA HIS A 260 11.86 10.15 2.81
C HIS A 260 11.28 9.88 4.20
N VAL A 261 10.83 8.64 4.40
CA VAL A 261 10.34 8.11 5.68
C VAL A 261 10.78 6.66 5.85
N GLY A 262 11.09 6.27 7.08
CA GLY A 262 11.34 4.88 7.45
C GLY A 262 10.86 4.58 8.87
N ILE A 263 10.96 3.32 9.28
CA ILE A 263 10.50 2.85 10.59
C ILE A 263 11.73 2.60 11.46
N TYR A 264 11.80 3.24 12.62
CA TYR A 264 12.90 3.00 13.56
C TYR A 264 12.84 1.56 14.07
N ALA A 265 13.93 0.83 13.92
CA ALA A 265 14.02 -0.59 14.29
C ALA A 265 14.77 -0.82 15.61
N GLY A 266 15.17 0.25 16.31
CA GLY A 266 16.01 0.20 17.51
C GLY A 266 17.50 0.21 17.18
N GLU A 267 18.33 0.51 18.18
CA GLU A 267 19.80 0.46 18.07
C GLU A 267 20.36 1.23 16.86
N GLY A 268 19.81 2.41 16.57
CA GLY A 268 20.25 3.24 15.43
C GLY A 268 19.80 2.75 14.05
N LYS A 269 19.03 1.64 13.98
CA LYS A 269 18.65 1.02 12.71
C LYS A 269 17.35 1.57 12.13
N LEU A 270 17.29 1.63 10.81
CA LEU A 270 16.16 2.08 10.00
C LEU A 270 15.66 0.95 9.10
N LEU A 271 14.38 0.57 9.23
CA LEU A 271 13.71 -0.32 8.29
C LEU A 271 12.92 0.51 7.28
N HIS A 272 13.27 0.42 5.99
CA HIS A 272 12.65 1.27 4.96
C HIS A 272 12.64 0.65 3.56
N SER A 273 11.84 1.23 2.67
CA SER A 273 11.96 1.07 1.21
C SER A 273 12.61 2.34 0.64
N PRO A 274 13.93 2.34 0.36
CA PRO A 274 14.71 3.57 0.17
C PRO A 274 14.45 4.29 -1.15
N LYS A 275 14.77 3.65 -2.29
CA LYS A 275 14.69 4.26 -3.62
C LYS A 275 14.84 3.22 -4.73
N THR A 276 14.45 3.57 -5.96
CA THR A 276 14.62 2.73 -7.15
C THR A 276 16.06 2.23 -7.28
N GLY A 277 16.22 0.94 -7.55
CA GLY A 277 17.52 0.26 -7.61
C GLY A 277 17.99 -0.32 -6.28
N ARG A 278 17.27 -0.06 -5.17
CA ARG A 278 17.51 -0.70 -3.88
C ARG A 278 16.26 -1.43 -3.37
N PRO A 279 16.44 -2.50 -2.59
CA PRO A 279 15.33 -3.19 -1.96
C PRO A 279 14.96 -2.58 -0.61
N VAL A 280 13.84 -3.03 -0.05
CA VAL A 280 13.55 -2.88 1.38
C VAL A 280 14.70 -3.47 2.18
N GLU A 281 15.17 -2.73 3.16
CA GLU A 281 16.38 -3.06 3.92
C GLU A 281 16.31 -2.57 5.36
N LEU A 282 17.16 -3.19 6.18
CA LEU A 282 17.49 -2.74 7.52
C LEU A 282 18.88 -2.08 7.46
N LEU A 283 18.93 -0.78 7.68
CA LEU A 283 20.12 0.04 7.52
C LEU A 283 20.59 0.58 8.88
N ASP A 284 21.89 0.57 9.15
CA ASP A 284 22.47 1.37 10.24
C ASP A 284 22.56 2.83 9.80
N MET A 285 21.98 3.76 10.56
CA MET A 285 21.96 5.16 10.17
C MET A 285 23.32 5.84 10.36
N GLU A 286 24.16 5.38 11.30
CA GLU A 286 25.44 6.00 11.63
C GLU A 286 26.35 6.10 10.40
N GLY A 287 26.92 7.29 10.16
CA GLY A 287 27.80 7.56 9.03
C GLY A 287 27.10 7.65 7.67
N THR A 288 25.77 7.55 7.63
CA THR A 288 24.99 7.65 6.38
C THR A 288 24.36 9.03 6.20
N ILE A 289 23.76 9.26 5.02
CA ILE A 289 22.99 10.48 4.77
C ILE A 289 21.76 10.59 5.69
N TYR A 290 21.20 9.45 6.14
CA TYR A 290 20.00 9.45 6.98
C TYR A 290 20.26 9.95 8.39
N GLU A 291 21.47 9.77 8.93
CA GLU A 291 21.86 10.41 10.20
C GLU A 291 21.83 11.93 10.08
N LYS A 292 22.29 12.48 8.95
CA LYS A 292 22.35 13.94 8.70
C LYS A 292 20.99 14.54 8.37
N GLU A 293 20.15 13.81 7.64
CA GLU A 293 18.87 14.32 7.16
C GLU A 293 17.70 14.09 8.13
N LEU A 294 17.91 13.35 9.22
CA LEU A 294 16.89 13.07 10.22
C LEU A 294 16.36 14.38 10.83
N CYS A 295 15.09 14.69 10.55
CA CYS A 295 14.48 15.97 10.91
C CYS A 295 13.24 15.84 11.81
N GLY A 296 12.69 14.63 11.97
CA GLY A 296 11.52 14.44 12.82
C GLY A 296 11.15 12.97 13.04
N ALA A 297 10.36 12.75 14.09
CA ALA A 297 9.80 11.45 14.43
C ALA A 297 8.33 11.55 14.84
N ARG A 298 7.51 10.57 14.41
CA ARG A 298 6.08 10.46 14.77
C ARG A 298 5.73 9.05 15.23
N ARG A 299 4.90 8.97 16.28
CA ARG A 299 4.34 7.72 16.79
C ARG A 299 2.88 7.57 16.38
N TYR A 300 2.57 6.43 15.76
CA TYR A 300 1.23 6.09 15.25
C TYR A 300 0.59 4.88 15.95
N TRP A 301 1.32 4.24 16.86
CA TRP A 301 0.90 3.09 17.64
C TRP A 301 0.70 3.49 19.12
N MET A 302 -0.06 2.67 19.86
CA MET A 302 -0.33 2.84 21.29
C MET A 302 0.44 1.82 22.14
#